data_AF-A0A914LUJ0-F1
#
_entry.id   AF-A0A914LUJ0-F1
#
_cell.length_a   1.000
_cell.length_b   1.000
_cell.length_c   1.000
_cell.angle_alpha   90.00
_cell.angle_beta   90.00
_cell.angle_gamma   90.00
#
_symmetry.space_group_name_H-M   'P 1'
#
loop_
_entity.id
_entity.type
_entity.pdbx_description
1 polymer ?
#
loop_
_entity_poly.entity_id
_entity_poly.type
_entity_poly.pdbx_seq_one_letter_code
_entity_poly.pdbx_strand_id
1 'polypeptide(L)'
;MSTNWAELRKELKEVRKEVVHKQNSKKRKGMPGEANKWKKARQEIDKSVKEENSSSGPAITKVLALDCEYVGVGIGGTENMLARVSIVNVDGETVYDEYVLPTEKVTDYRVHVSGIRPGHLLRGIPFTQAQTEVRKILSDNIVVGHSIQHDFQVLGLTHPPKLIRDTAKFKLLRETLDNPKKTPSLKLLAHHLLGVQIQQGEHDSVMDAKIALRIYLQYQNNWEKKNSKNPSKTKKKKNK
;
A
#
# COMPACT_ATOMS: atom_id res chain seq x y z
N MET A 1 -15.41 21.56 25.42
CA MET A 1 -15.18 22.76 24.58
C MET A 1 -14.74 22.29 23.21
N SER A 2 -15.68 22.25 22.27
CA SER A 2 -15.48 21.73 20.92
C SER A 2 -14.84 22.80 20.04
N THR A 3 -13.61 22.60 19.60
CA THR A 3 -12.95 23.47 18.63
C THR A 3 -13.59 23.23 17.27
N ASN A 4 -14.27 24.24 16.74
CA ASN A 4 -15.13 24.16 15.55
C ASN A 4 -14.30 24.04 14.25
N TRP A 5 -13.79 22.83 13.99
CA TRP A 5 -13.05 22.48 12.77
C TRP A 5 -13.83 22.69 11.47
N ALA A 6 -15.16 22.67 11.54
CA ALA A 6 -16.01 22.95 10.38
C ALA A 6 -16.00 24.44 9.99
N GLU A 7 -15.92 25.31 10.99
CA GLU A 7 -15.91 26.78 10.81
C GLU A 7 -14.55 27.26 10.29
N LEU A 8 -13.46 26.72 10.83
CA LEU A 8 -12.10 26.98 10.32
C LEU A 8 -11.94 26.52 8.86
N ARG A 9 -12.52 25.38 8.47
CA ARG A 9 -12.51 24.92 7.07
C ARG A 9 -13.33 25.82 6.14
N LYS A 10 -14.36 26.48 6.66
CA LYS A 10 -15.19 27.41 5.90
C LYS A 10 -14.47 28.74 5.68
N GLU A 11 -13.82 29.28 6.72
CA GLU A 11 -12.96 30.47 6.63
C GLU A 11 -11.79 30.25 5.67
N LEU A 12 -11.10 29.11 5.76
CA LEU A 12 -9.97 28.80 4.88
C LEU A 12 -10.39 28.66 3.40
N LYS A 13 -11.62 28.21 3.13
CA LYS A 13 -12.16 28.17 1.77
C LYS A 13 -12.49 29.56 1.23
N GLU A 14 -12.97 30.47 2.07
CA GLU A 14 -13.26 31.86 1.66
C GLU A 14 -11.99 32.68 1.46
N VAL A 15 -11.00 32.57 2.37
CA VAL A 15 -9.66 33.17 2.18
C VAL A 15 -9.02 32.69 0.88
N ARG A 16 -9.15 31.39 0.56
CA ARG A 16 -8.65 30.83 -0.69
C ARG A 16 -9.33 31.41 -1.93
N LYS A 17 -10.64 31.70 -1.86
CA LYS A 17 -11.36 32.36 -2.96
C LYS A 17 -10.91 33.82 -3.14
N GLU A 18 -10.71 34.56 -2.05
CA GLU A 18 -10.23 35.95 -2.13
C GLU A 18 -8.81 36.08 -2.71
N VAL A 19 -7.92 35.15 -2.35
CA VAL A 19 -6.54 35.12 -2.88
C VAL A 19 -6.53 34.82 -4.38
N VAL A 20 -7.36 33.88 -4.83
CA VAL A 20 -7.50 33.54 -6.26
C VAL A 20 -8.15 34.69 -7.04
N HIS A 21 -9.12 35.39 -6.44
CA HIS A 21 -9.76 36.55 -7.07
C HIS A 21 -8.80 37.76 -7.20
N LYS A 22 -7.97 38.02 -6.17
CA LYS A 22 -6.91 39.04 -6.23
C LYS A 22 -5.84 38.73 -7.28
N GLN A 23 -5.51 37.46 -7.50
CA GLN A 23 -4.54 37.04 -8.53
C GLN A 23 -5.07 37.20 -9.96
N ASN A 24 -6.39 37.05 -10.20
CA ASN A 24 -6.98 37.31 -11.52
C ASN A 24 -7.17 38.80 -11.83
N SER A 25 -7.30 39.66 -10.82
CA SER A 25 -7.45 41.12 -11.01
C SER A 25 -6.17 41.87 -11.37
N LYS A 26 -4.99 41.31 -11.08
CA LYS A 26 -3.68 41.99 -11.26
C LYS A 26 -2.93 41.63 -12.55
N LYS A 27 -3.57 40.94 -13.50
CA LYS A 27 -3.00 40.72 -14.84
C LYS A 27 -3.30 41.92 -15.76
N ARG A 28 -2.86 43.12 -15.37
CA ARG A 28 -2.69 44.27 -16.28
C ARG A 28 -1.71 45.28 -15.68
N LYS A 29 -0.60 45.47 -16.41
CA LYS A 29 0.51 46.44 -16.28
C LYS A 29 1.60 46.07 -15.26
N GLY A 30 2.82 45.89 -15.77
CA GLY A 30 4.01 45.44 -15.04
C GLY A 30 5.03 46.54 -14.74
N MET A 31 6.07 46.19 -13.97
CA MET A 31 7.38 46.84 -13.91
C MET A 31 8.40 45.91 -13.18
N PRO A 32 9.70 45.91 -13.55
CA PRO A 32 10.67 44.94 -13.08
C PRO A 32 11.48 45.46 -11.88
N GLY A 33 11.44 44.77 -10.74
CA GLY A 33 12.26 45.12 -9.57
C GLY A 33 12.08 44.23 -8.33
N GLU A 34 10.97 43.49 -8.19
CA GLU A 34 10.68 42.73 -6.96
C GLU A 34 10.99 41.22 -7.03
N ALA A 35 11.48 40.71 -8.17
CA ALA A 35 11.58 39.26 -8.42
C ALA A 35 12.45 38.48 -7.41
N ASN A 36 13.41 39.12 -6.74
CA ASN A 36 14.31 38.43 -5.78
C ASN A 36 13.75 38.35 -4.35
N LYS A 37 12.90 39.29 -3.92
CA LYS A 37 12.30 39.28 -2.57
C LYS A 37 11.21 38.21 -2.45
N TRP A 38 10.41 38.04 -3.50
CA TRP A 38 9.34 37.03 -3.57
C TRP A 38 9.87 35.60 -3.75
N LYS A 39 11.06 35.41 -4.33
CA LYS A 39 11.69 34.08 -4.43
C LYS A 39 12.15 33.55 -3.06
N LYS A 40 12.73 34.41 -2.23
CA LYS A 40 13.23 34.04 -0.90
C LYS A 40 12.08 33.75 0.08
N ALA A 41 11.06 34.61 0.09
CA ALA A 41 9.83 34.38 0.86
C ALA A 41 9.10 33.10 0.42
N ARG A 42 9.07 32.80 -0.89
CA ARG A 42 8.47 31.57 -1.41
C ARG A 42 9.27 30.32 -1.05
N GLN A 43 10.59 30.40 -0.97
CA GLN A 43 11.43 29.30 -0.49
C GLN A 43 11.27 29.07 1.02
N GLU A 44 11.13 30.13 1.82
CA GLU A 44 10.86 30.03 3.26
C GLU A 44 9.46 29.49 3.54
N ILE A 45 8.45 29.89 2.76
CA ILE A 45 7.09 29.33 2.81
C ILE A 45 7.06 27.87 2.32
N ASP A 46 7.75 27.51 1.24
CA ASP A 46 7.84 26.09 0.81
C ASP A 46 8.58 25.23 1.85
N LYS A 47 9.53 25.81 2.59
CA LYS A 47 10.25 25.13 3.67
C LYS A 47 9.37 24.96 4.91
N SER A 48 8.62 26.00 5.31
CA SER A 48 7.68 25.90 6.43
C SER A 48 6.49 25.00 6.10
N VAL A 49 6.01 24.97 4.85
CA VAL A 49 4.97 24.03 4.38
C VAL A 49 5.50 22.58 4.29
N LYS A 50 6.80 22.38 4.04
CA LYS A 50 7.43 21.05 4.15
C LYS A 50 7.59 20.60 5.60
N GLU A 51 7.89 21.52 6.52
CA GLU A 51 8.07 21.23 7.94
C GLU A 51 6.72 21.08 8.67
N GLU A 52 5.66 21.79 8.27
CA GLU A 52 4.30 21.65 8.87
C GLU A 52 3.48 20.49 8.30
N ASN A 53 3.82 19.96 7.11
CA ASN A 53 3.28 18.67 6.63
C ASN A 53 3.91 17.45 7.32
N SER A 54 4.75 17.65 8.35
CA SER A 54 5.32 16.60 9.18
C SER A 54 4.40 16.12 10.31
N SER A 55 3.08 16.36 10.23
CA SER A 55 2.10 15.46 10.85
C SER A 55 1.91 14.20 9.99
N SER A 56 2.96 13.78 9.29
CA SER A 56 2.93 12.76 8.27
C SER A 56 2.59 11.44 8.92
N GLY A 57 1.55 10.77 8.42
CA GLY A 57 1.27 9.38 8.80
C GLY A 57 2.50 8.47 8.64
N PRO A 58 2.38 7.21 9.07
CA PRO A 58 3.50 6.27 9.09
C PRO A 58 4.40 6.32 7.84
N ALA A 59 5.71 6.30 8.05
CA ALA A 59 6.67 6.48 6.98
C ALA A 59 6.72 5.25 6.06
N ILE A 60 6.86 5.48 4.75
CA ILE A 60 7.12 4.42 3.76
C ILE A 60 8.57 3.97 3.89
N THR A 61 8.78 2.69 4.18
CA THR A 61 10.10 2.09 4.35
C THR A 61 10.51 1.23 3.16
N LYS A 62 11.78 0.80 3.12
CA LYS A 62 12.33 -0.01 2.02
C LYS A 62 11.66 -1.39 1.89
N VAL A 63 11.23 -1.95 3.01
CA VAL A 63 10.45 -3.20 3.07
C VAL A 63 9.03 -2.81 3.44
N LEU A 64 8.08 -3.30 2.67
CA LEU A 64 6.64 -3.14 2.89
C LEU A 64 5.99 -4.52 2.86
N ALA A 65 4.89 -4.71 3.57
CA ALA A 65 4.04 -5.87 3.39
C ALA A 65 2.67 -5.47 2.86
N LEU A 66 2.13 -6.30 1.98
CA LEU A 66 0.89 -6.09 1.24
C LEU A 66 -0.02 -7.29 1.47
N ASP A 67 -1.30 -7.01 1.70
CA ASP A 67 -2.38 -7.98 1.67
C ASP A 67 -3.68 -7.30 1.20
N CYS A 68 -4.55 -8.05 0.53
CA CYS A 68 -5.79 -7.54 -0.03
C CYS A 68 -6.96 -8.47 0.27
N GLU A 69 -8.13 -7.87 0.51
CA GLU A 69 -9.40 -8.59 0.53
C GLU A 69 -10.13 -8.47 -0.80
N TYR A 70 -10.81 -9.54 -1.19
CA TYR A 70 -11.50 -9.65 -2.46
C TYR A 70 -12.99 -9.94 -2.27
N VAL A 71 -13.77 -9.45 -3.23
CA VAL A 71 -15.16 -9.87 -3.46
C VAL A 71 -15.25 -10.67 -4.75
N GLY A 72 -16.30 -11.47 -4.88
CA GLY A 72 -16.67 -12.23 -6.06
C GLY A 72 -17.47 -11.38 -7.06
N VAL A 73 -17.04 -11.41 -8.32
CA VAL A 73 -17.77 -10.86 -9.48
C VAL A 73 -18.02 -11.96 -10.52
N GLY A 74 -18.75 -11.63 -11.58
CA GLY A 74 -19.10 -12.59 -12.62
C GLY A 74 -20.15 -13.61 -12.18
N ILE A 75 -20.41 -14.61 -13.03
CA ILE A 75 -21.43 -15.65 -12.77
C ILE A 75 -20.99 -16.47 -11.55
N GLY A 76 -21.83 -16.46 -10.52
CA GLY A 76 -21.59 -17.20 -9.27
C GLY A 76 -20.45 -16.65 -8.41
N GLY A 77 -19.96 -15.43 -8.67
CA GLY A 77 -18.92 -14.80 -7.85
C GLY A 77 -17.56 -15.49 -7.95
N THR A 78 -17.28 -16.15 -9.07
CA THR A 78 -16.07 -16.98 -9.26
C THR A 78 -14.81 -16.16 -9.54
N GLU A 79 -14.96 -14.93 -10.02
CA GLU A 79 -13.85 -14.04 -10.34
C GLU A 79 -13.53 -13.12 -9.15
N ASN A 80 -12.24 -12.89 -8.88
CA ASN A 80 -11.80 -12.05 -7.75
C ASN A 80 -11.70 -10.59 -8.18
N MET A 81 -12.31 -9.70 -7.41
CA MET A 81 -12.19 -8.25 -7.57
C MET A 81 -11.74 -7.61 -6.26
N LEU A 82 -10.81 -6.66 -6.34
CA LEU A 82 -10.28 -5.96 -5.18
C LEU A 82 -11.38 -5.23 -4.41
N ALA A 83 -11.37 -5.35 -3.08
CA ALA A 83 -12.32 -4.70 -2.20
C ALA A 83 -11.68 -3.97 -1.01
N ARG A 84 -10.50 -4.40 -0.56
CA ARG A 84 -9.65 -3.69 0.41
C ARG A 84 -8.20 -3.99 0.11
N VAL A 85 -7.32 -3.02 0.32
CA VAL A 85 -5.87 -3.21 0.25
C VAL A 85 -5.22 -2.57 1.46
N SER A 86 -4.32 -3.30 2.10
CA SER A 86 -3.57 -2.83 3.25
C SER A 86 -2.08 -2.97 3.01
N ILE A 87 -1.32 -1.92 3.34
CA ILE A 87 0.13 -1.88 3.26
C ILE A 87 0.68 -1.44 4.61
N VAL A 88 1.65 -2.20 5.11
CA VAL A 88 2.36 -1.87 6.35
C VAL A 88 3.86 -1.68 6.10
N ASN A 89 4.49 -0.78 6.86
CA ASN A 89 5.93 -0.56 6.82
C ASN A 89 6.68 -1.62 7.64
N VAL A 90 8.02 -1.55 7.64
CA VAL A 90 8.89 -2.53 8.33
C VAL A 90 8.67 -2.55 9.85
N ASP A 91 8.20 -1.43 10.42
CA ASP A 91 7.89 -1.28 11.84
C ASP A 91 6.50 -1.84 12.19
N GLY A 92 5.74 -2.29 11.19
CA GLY A 92 4.39 -2.83 11.34
C GLY A 92 3.31 -1.75 11.47
N GLU A 93 3.62 -0.51 11.12
CA GLU A 93 2.66 0.58 11.06
C GLU A 93 1.93 0.58 9.71
N THR A 94 0.63 0.89 9.73
CA THR A 94 -0.20 0.92 8.52
C THR A 94 0.04 2.21 7.74
N VAL A 95 0.67 2.10 6.57
CA VAL A 95 0.94 3.25 5.68
C VAL A 95 -0.19 3.48 4.68
N TYR A 96 -0.99 2.45 4.43
CA TYR A 96 -2.13 2.50 3.51
C TYR A 96 -3.16 1.45 3.92
N ASP A 97 -4.43 1.82 4.03
CA ASP A 97 -5.53 0.88 4.28
C ASP A 97 -6.83 1.48 3.75
N GLU A 98 -7.24 1.02 2.58
CA GLU A 98 -8.39 1.59 1.88
C GLU A 98 -9.32 0.50 1.39
N TYR A 99 -10.63 0.74 1.57
CA TYR A 99 -11.65 0.02 0.83
C TYR A 99 -11.68 0.53 -0.61
N VAL A 100 -11.93 -0.36 -1.56
CA VAL A 100 -11.88 -0.05 -3.00
C VAL A 100 -13.21 -0.38 -3.63
N LEU A 101 -13.72 0.55 -4.44
CA LEU A 101 -14.92 0.32 -5.24
C LEU A 101 -14.62 -0.68 -6.37
N PRO A 102 -15.29 -1.85 -6.39
CA PRO A 102 -15.18 -2.81 -7.49
C PRO A 102 -15.62 -2.18 -8.81
N THR A 103 -14.90 -2.48 -9.89
CA THR A 103 -15.25 -2.01 -11.25
C THR A 103 -16.38 -2.80 -11.90
N GLU A 104 -16.76 -3.92 -11.28
CA GLU A 104 -17.82 -4.82 -11.73
C GLU A 104 -18.85 -5.05 -10.64
N LYS A 105 -20.04 -5.52 -11.03
CA LYS A 105 -21.10 -5.83 -10.08
C LYS A 105 -20.68 -6.99 -9.19
N VAL A 106 -20.64 -6.73 -7.88
CA VAL A 106 -20.42 -7.76 -6.87
C VAL A 106 -21.60 -8.74 -6.87
N THR A 107 -21.29 -10.03 -7.05
CA THR A 107 -22.25 -11.13 -7.01
C THR A 107 -22.08 -12.00 -5.76
N ASP A 108 -20.91 -11.97 -5.13
CA ASP A 108 -20.67 -12.58 -3.82
C ASP A 108 -19.70 -11.72 -3.00
N TYR A 109 -20.08 -11.32 -1.80
CA TYR A 109 -19.20 -10.54 -0.91
C TYR A 109 -18.17 -11.40 -0.19
N ARG A 110 -18.41 -12.71 -0.09
CA ARG A 110 -17.55 -13.67 0.63
C ARG A 110 -17.29 -13.26 2.08
N VAL A 111 -18.29 -12.65 2.73
CA VAL A 111 -18.18 -12.01 4.06
C VAL A 111 -17.48 -12.91 5.09
N HIS A 112 -17.82 -14.20 5.10
CA HIS A 112 -17.26 -15.20 6.01
C HIS A 112 -15.74 -15.39 5.89
N VAL A 113 -15.14 -15.01 4.76
CA VAL A 113 -13.69 -14.97 4.56
C VAL A 113 -13.20 -13.52 4.56
N SER A 114 -13.73 -12.66 3.70
CA SER A 114 -13.16 -11.33 3.42
C SER A 114 -13.49 -10.25 4.45
N GLY A 115 -14.53 -10.46 5.26
CA GLY A 115 -15.11 -9.41 6.12
C GLY A 115 -15.73 -8.22 5.37
N ILE A 116 -15.78 -8.26 4.03
CA ILE A 116 -16.29 -7.15 3.23
C ILE A 116 -17.81 -7.16 3.22
N ARG A 117 -18.39 -5.99 3.52
CA ARG A 117 -19.84 -5.77 3.53
C ARG A 117 -20.19 -4.65 2.53
N PRO A 118 -21.41 -4.59 1.99
CA PRO A 118 -21.81 -3.53 1.06
C PRO A 118 -21.49 -2.11 1.57
N GLY A 119 -21.71 -1.85 2.86
CA GLY A 119 -21.43 -0.55 3.47
C GLY A 119 -19.95 -0.16 3.53
N HIS A 120 -19.02 -1.12 3.45
CA HIS A 120 -17.60 -0.83 3.31
C HIS A 120 -17.30 -0.24 1.93
N LEU A 121 -17.89 -0.83 0.88
CA LEU A 121 -17.67 -0.42 -0.51
C LEU A 121 -18.28 0.94 -0.82
N LEU A 122 -19.39 1.33 -0.19
CA LEU A 122 -20.00 2.66 -0.37
C LEU A 122 -19.04 3.81 -0.03
N ARG A 123 -18.06 3.56 0.84
CA ARG A 123 -17.03 4.53 1.24
C ARG A 123 -15.68 4.27 0.58
N GLY A 124 -15.62 3.28 -0.31
CA GLY A 124 -14.38 2.90 -0.98
C GLY A 124 -13.93 3.96 -1.98
N ILE A 125 -12.63 4.05 -2.16
CA ILE A 125 -12.04 4.91 -3.21
C ILE A 125 -12.17 4.23 -4.59
N PRO A 126 -12.14 4.98 -5.69
CA PRO A 126 -12.12 4.40 -7.03
C PRO A 126 -10.93 3.45 -7.22
N PHE A 127 -11.15 2.32 -7.91
CA PHE A 127 -10.10 1.34 -8.21
C PHE A 127 -8.84 1.96 -8.84
N THR A 128 -9.02 2.87 -9.80
CA THR A 128 -7.91 3.54 -10.49
C THR A 128 -7.07 4.41 -9.56
N GLN A 129 -7.70 5.04 -8.56
CA GLN A 129 -7.00 5.77 -7.52
C GLN A 129 -6.19 4.81 -6.64
N ALA A 130 -6.83 3.76 -6.11
CA ALA A 130 -6.16 2.75 -5.29
C ALA A 130 -4.95 2.15 -6.01
N GLN A 131 -5.13 1.73 -7.27
CA GLN A 131 -4.05 1.17 -8.08
C GLN A 131 -2.89 2.16 -8.27
N THR A 132 -3.18 3.45 -8.47
CA THR A 132 -2.17 4.49 -8.67
C THR A 132 -1.37 4.74 -7.40
N GLU A 133 -2.05 4.84 -6.26
CA GLU A 133 -1.44 5.08 -4.94
C GLU A 133 -0.62 3.87 -4.50
N VAL A 134 -1.17 2.65 -4.60
CA VAL A 134 -0.45 1.40 -4.30
C VAL A 134 0.79 1.28 -5.18
N ARG A 135 0.68 1.49 -6.51
CA ARG A 135 1.85 1.44 -7.41
C ARG A 135 2.95 2.40 -6.98
N LYS A 136 2.58 3.61 -6.57
CA LYS A 136 3.53 4.63 -6.11
C LYS A 136 4.22 4.21 -4.81
N ILE A 137 3.46 3.67 -3.85
CA ILE A 137 3.97 3.21 -2.55
C ILE A 137 4.93 2.03 -2.71
N LEU A 138 4.58 1.06 -3.57
CA LEU A 138 5.39 -0.15 -3.77
C LEU A 138 6.62 0.07 -4.67
N SER A 139 6.67 1.18 -5.41
CA SER A 139 7.73 1.46 -6.39
C SER A 139 9.12 1.36 -5.76
N ASP A 140 10.01 0.59 -6.40
CA ASP A 140 11.37 0.29 -5.97
C ASP A 140 11.54 -0.36 -4.59
N ASN A 141 10.46 -0.70 -3.88
CA ASN A 141 10.50 -1.28 -2.54
C ASN A 141 10.44 -2.81 -2.58
N ILE A 142 10.95 -3.44 -1.52
CA ILE A 142 10.75 -4.87 -1.28
C ILE A 142 9.32 -5.06 -0.79
N VAL A 143 8.57 -5.97 -1.42
CA VAL A 143 7.19 -6.26 -1.07
C VAL A 143 7.07 -7.68 -0.56
N VAL A 144 6.68 -7.79 0.70
CA VAL A 144 6.41 -9.03 1.43
C VAL A 144 4.92 -9.33 1.35
N GLY A 145 4.56 -10.60 1.25
CA GLY A 145 3.16 -11.04 1.34
C GLY A 145 3.07 -12.55 1.44
N HIS A 146 1.85 -13.08 1.33
CA HIS A 146 1.60 -14.51 1.39
C HIS A 146 0.72 -14.95 0.21
N SER A 147 1.29 -15.72 -0.71
CA SER A 147 0.65 -16.00 -2.02
C SER A 147 0.36 -14.71 -2.82
N ILE A 148 1.26 -13.73 -2.68
CA ILE A 148 1.12 -12.33 -3.14
C ILE A 148 0.81 -12.13 -4.63
N GLN A 149 0.97 -13.18 -5.43
CA GLN A 149 0.59 -13.17 -6.84
C GLN A 149 -0.90 -12.84 -7.03
N HIS A 150 -1.76 -13.32 -6.11
CA HIS A 150 -3.20 -13.07 -6.17
C HIS A 150 -3.53 -11.60 -5.90
N ASP A 151 -2.84 -10.97 -4.94
CA ASP A 151 -2.98 -9.54 -4.65
C ASP A 151 -2.58 -8.68 -5.84
N PHE A 152 -1.41 -8.98 -6.45
CA PHE A 152 -0.97 -8.27 -7.64
C PHE A 152 -1.93 -8.45 -8.82
N GLN A 153 -2.55 -9.63 -8.97
CA GLN A 153 -3.53 -9.88 -10.01
C GLN A 153 -4.78 -9.00 -9.84
N VAL A 154 -5.39 -8.95 -8.66
CA VAL A 154 -6.59 -8.12 -8.44
C VAL A 154 -6.28 -6.63 -8.45
N LEU A 155 -5.06 -6.24 -8.08
CA LEU A 155 -4.59 -4.86 -8.19
C LEU A 155 -4.31 -4.47 -9.66
N GLY A 156 -4.19 -5.42 -10.59
CA GLY A 156 -3.73 -5.17 -11.95
C GLY A 156 -2.30 -4.60 -11.98
N LEU A 157 -1.44 -5.07 -11.07
CA LEU A 157 -0.07 -4.62 -10.92
C LEU A 157 0.93 -5.74 -11.17
N THR A 158 2.16 -5.38 -11.51
CA THR A 158 3.30 -6.28 -11.52
C THR A 158 4.41 -5.68 -10.68
N HIS A 159 5.24 -6.53 -10.09
CA HIS A 159 6.39 -6.09 -9.29
C HIS A 159 7.64 -6.89 -9.68
N PRO A 160 8.85 -6.28 -9.67
CA PRO A 160 10.07 -7.00 -10.05
C PRO A 160 10.27 -8.24 -9.16
N PRO A 161 10.44 -9.46 -9.74
CA PRO A 161 10.53 -10.69 -8.95
C PRO A 161 11.63 -10.68 -7.88
N LYS A 162 12.74 -9.96 -8.14
CA LYS A 162 13.86 -9.79 -7.19
C LYS A 162 13.48 -8.99 -5.93
N LEU A 163 12.41 -8.21 -5.98
CA LEU A 163 11.89 -7.39 -4.89
C LEU A 163 10.67 -8.03 -4.20
N ILE A 164 10.21 -9.20 -4.65
CA ILE A 164 9.10 -9.91 -4.01
C ILE A 164 9.63 -10.86 -2.94
N ARG A 165 8.94 -10.92 -1.79
CA ARG A 165 9.20 -11.84 -0.68
C ARG A 165 7.90 -12.56 -0.30
N ASP A 166 7.58 -13.60 -1.07
CA ASP A 166 6.35 -14.40 -0.90
C ASP A 166 6.57 -15.53 0.11
N THR A 167 6.05 -15.34 1.32
CA THR A 167 6.22 -16.29 2.45
C THR A 167 5.64 -17.67 2.16
N ALA A 168 4.61 -17.78 1.32
CA ALA A 168 4.03 -19.05 0.93
C ALA A 168 4.99 -19.92 0.09
N LYS A 169 5.92 -19.27 -0.64
CA LYS A 169 6.85 -19.93 -1.58
C LYS A 169 8.25 -20.13 -1.02
N PHE A 170 8.56 -19.59 0.16
CA PHE A 170 9.92 -19.68 0.69
C PHE A 170 10.22 -21.09 1.20
N LYS A 171 11.16 -21.77 0.50
CA LYS A 171 11.51 -23.18 0.73
C LYS A 171 11.78 -23.50 2.21
N LEU A 172 12.52 -22.64 2.91
CA LEU A 172 12.90 -22.89 4.30
C LEU A 172 11.68 -22.91 5.24
N LEU A 173 10.67 -22.07 5.01
CA LEU A 173 9.41 -22.09 5.79
C LEU A 173 8.57 -23.33 5.52
N ARG A 174 8.71 -23.92 4.33
CA ARG A 174 8.01 -25.16 3.99
C ARG A 174 8.71 -26.36 4.62
N GLU A 175 10.04 -26.34 4.68
CA GLU A 175 10.87 -27.40 5.27
C GLU A 175 10.72 -27.48 6.79
N THR A 176 10.25 -26.43 7.46
CA THR A 176 9.92 -26.48 8.90
C THR A 176 8.59 -27.19 9.19
N LEU A 177 7.78 -27.49 8.17
CA LEU A 177 6.45 -28.10 8.32
C LEU A 177 6.45 -29.58 7.92
N ASP A 178 5.49 -30.33 8.45
CA ASP A 178 5.35 -31.77 8.21
C ASP A 178 5.16 -32.15 6.72
N ASN A 179 4.59 -31.25 5.92
CA ASN A 179 4.40 -31.46 4.48
C ASN A 179 5.06 -30.36 3.65
N PRO A 180 6.37 -30.44 3.38
CA PRO A 180 7.11 -29.40 2.66
C PRO A 180 6.70 -29.28 1.18
N LYS A 181 5.99 -30.26 0.61
CA LYS A 181 5.51 -30.22 -0.78
C LYS A 181 4.27 -29.35 -0.96
N LYS A 182 3.45 -29.19 0.09
CA LYS A 182 2.25 -28.35 0.07
C LYS A 182 2.60 -26.89 0.36
N THR A 183 1.93 -25.95 -0.31
CA THR A 183 1.98 -24.53 0.06
C THR A 183 1.22 -24.36 1.38
N PRO A 184 1.87 -23.89 2.46
CA PRO A 184 1.20 -23.69 3.73
C PRO A 184 0.32 -22.44 3.70
N SER A 185 -0.74 -22.41 4.50
CA SER A 185 -1.51 -21.19 4.73
C SER A 185 -0.77 -20.24 5.66
N LEU A 186 -1.12 -18.95 5.59
CA LEU A 186 -0.61 -17.95 6.53
C LEU A 186 -0.97 -18.32 7.96
N LYS A 187 -2.22 -18.79 8.19
CA LYS A 187 -2.69 -19.30 9.49
C LYS A 187 -1.79 -20.41 10.05
N LEU A 188 -1.38 -21.38 9.23
CA LEU A 188 -0.50 -22.47 9.66
C LEU A 188 0.89 -21.93 10.03
N LEU A 189 1.46 -21.07 9.20
CA LEU A 189 2.77 -20.48 9.47
C LEU A 189 2.75 -19.58 10.71
N ALA A 190 1.71 -18.76 10.88
CA ALA A 190 1.52 -17.89 12.04
C ALA A 190 1.48 -18.70 13.34
N HIS A 191 0.71 -19.79 13.34
CA HIS A 191 0.62 -20.65 14.50
C HIS A 191 1.96 -21.35 14.78
N HIS A 192 2.56 -21.97 13.77
CA HIS A 192 3.76 -22.78 13.93
C HIS A 192 5.01 -21.96 14.27
N LEU A 193 5.20 -20.79 13.66
CA LEU A 193 6.43 -20.00 13.78
C LEU A 193 6.33 -18.89 14.83
N LEU A 194 5.14 -18.31 15.01
CA LEU A 194 4.92 -17.16 15.88
C LEU A 194 4.08 -17.51 17.12
N GLY A 195 3.46 -18.69 17.17
CA GLY A 195 2.54 -19.08 18.26
C GLY A 195 1.23 -18.29 18.25
N VAL A 196 0.89 -17.62 17.13
CA VAL A 196 -0.29 -16.74 17.04
C VAL A 196 -1.40 -17.42 16.24
N GLN A 197 -2.62 -17.33 16.74
CA GLN A 197 -3.82 -17.76 16.03
C GLN A 197 -4.45 -16.57 15.31
N ILE A 198 -4.51 -16.64 13.97
CA ILE A 198 -5.19 -15.65 13.12
C ILE A 198 -6.32 -16.32 12.33
N GLN A 199 -7.13 -15.53 11.62
CA GLN A 199 -8.19 -16.02 10.73
C GLN A 199 -9.12 -17.02 11.46
N GLN A 200 -9.55 -16.66 12.67
CA GLN A 200 -10.53 -17.44 13.46
C GLN A 200 -11.97 -17.16 13.02
N GLY A 201 -12.17 -16.10 12.24
CA GLY A 201 -13.41 -15.76 11.55
C GLY A 201 -13.05 -15.07 10.23
N GLU A 202 -13.60 -13.87 10.04
CA GLU A 202 -13.27 -13.00 8.92
C GLU A 202 -11.77 -12.63 8.93
N HIS A 203 -11.20 -12.45 7.74
CA HIS A 203 -9.83 -11.99 7.54
C HIS A 203 -9.73 -10.49 7.81
N ASP A 204 -8.52 -10.05 8.17
CA ASP A 204 -8.17 -8.65 8.28
C ASP A 204 -6.84 -8.43 7.58
N SER A 205 -6.90 -7.85 6.38
CA SER A 205 -5.73 -7.59 5.54
C SER A 205 -4.61 -6.82 6.26
N VAL A 206 -4.91 -5.95 7.21
CA VAL A 206 -3.88 -5.28 8.01
C VAL A 206 -3.14 -6.30 8.89
N MET A 207 -3.86 -7.17 9.59
CA MET A 207 -3.28 -8.22 10.42
C MET A 207 -2.48 -9.21 9.57
N ASP A 208 -3.02 -9.65 8.45
CA ASP A 208 -2.40 -10.64 7.58
C ASP A 208 -1.10 -10.09 6.95
N ALA A 209 -1.09 -8.83 6.50
CA ALA A 209 0.13 -8.15 6.05
C ALA A 209 1.20 -8.09 7.16
N LYS A 210 0.81 -7.76 8.40
CA LYS A 210 1.74 -7.73 9.56
C LYS A 210 2.32 -9.11 9.89
N ILE A 211 1.50 -10.15 9.81
CA ILE A 211 1.97 -11.52 10.07
C ILE A 211 2.94 -11.98 8.97
N ALA A 212 2.62 -11.73 7.70
CA ALA A 212 3.52 -12.02 6.59
C ALA A 212 4.86 -11.28 6.74
N LEU A 213 4.82 -9.99 7.13
CA LEU A 213 6.00 -9.20 7.44
C LEU A 213 6.83 -9.82 8.56
N ARG A 214 6.19 -10.18 9.69
CA ARG A 214 6.88 -10.74 10.85
C ARG A 214 7.56 -12.07 10.54
N ILE A 215 6.90 -12.94 9.76
CA ILE A 215 7.49 -14.18 9.27
C ILE A 215 8.71 -13.88 8.39
N TYR A 216 8.62 -12.93 7.46
CA TYR A 216 9.77 -12.52 6.65
C TYR A 216 10.93 -12.01 7.51
N LEU A 217 10.68 -11.13 8.46
CA LEU A 217 11.71 -10.53 9.32
C LEU A 217 12.46 -11.59 10.13
N GLN A 218 11.75 -12.59 10.67
CA GLN A 218 12.37 -13.71 11.39
C GLN A 218 13.34 -14.53 10.52
N TYR A 219 13.12 -14.56 9.20
CA TYR A 219 13.91 -15.31 8.23
C TYR A 219 14.69 -14.44 7.24
N GLN A 220 14.78 -13.13 7.49
CA GLN A 220 15.31 -12.15 6.54
C GLN A 220 16.75 -12.49 6.13
N ASN A 221 17.58 -12.83 7.12
CA ASN A 221 18.98 -13.21 6.89
C ASN A 221 19.11 -14.40 5.94
N ASN A 222 18.24 -15.42 6.06
CA ASN A 222 18.22 -16.58 5.18
C ASN A 222 17.76 -16.19 3.77
N TRP A 223 16.80 -15.28 3.67
CA TRP A 223 16.26 -14.81 2.40
C TRP A 223 17.28 -14.01 1.59
N GLU A 224 17.88 -13.00 2.22
CA GLU A 224 18.76 -12.09 1.51
C GLU A 224 20.10 -12.74 1.16
N LYS A 225 20.59 -13.69 1.96
CA LYS A 225 21.74 -14.54 1.60
C LYS A 225 21.48 -15.41 0.37
N LYS A 226 20.25 -15.91 0.18
CA LYS A 226 19.90 -16.70 -1.01
C LYS A 226 19.86 -15.83 -2.26
N ASN A 227 19.36 -14.61 -2.13
CA ASN A 227 19.26 -13.68 -3.25
C ASN A 227 20.61 -13.08 -3.66
N SER A 228 21.53 -12.84 -2.71
CA SER A 228 22.89 -12.37 -3.02
C SER A 228 23.75 -13.41 -3.73
N LYS A 229 23.49 -14.71 -3.52
CA LYS A 229 24.17 -15.82 -4.22
C LYS A 229 23.70 -16.06 -5.65
N ASN A 230 22.69 -15.31 -6.12
CA ASN A 230 22.12 -15.46 -7.45
C ASN A 230 22.26 -14.18 -8.30
N PRO A 231 23.47 -13.60 -8.46
CA PRO A 231 23.65 -12.51 -9.42
C PRO A 231 23.48 -13.11 -10.83
N SER A 232 22.53 -12.55 -11.57
CA SER A 232 22.23 -12.92 -12.96
C SER A 232 23.50 -13.18 -13.76
N LYS A 233 23.58 -14.35 -14.42
CA LYS A 233 24.52 -14.62 -15.51
C LYS A 233 24.23 -13.67 -16.67
N THR A 234 24.73 -12.45 -16.60
CA THR A 234 24.75 -11.52 -17.72
C THR A 234 25.75 -12.06 -18.72
N LYS A 235 25.29 -12.89 -19.66
CA LYS A 235 26.09 -13.34 -20.81
C LYS A 235 26.52 -12.09 -21.59
N LYS A 236 27.77 -11.65 -21.39
CA LYS A 236 28.49 -10.83 -22.38
C LYS A 236 28.56 -11.66 -23.66
N LYS A 237 27.71 -11.38 -24.65
CA LYS A 237 27.98 -11.75 -26.04
C LYS A 237 29.26 -11.01 -26.43
N LYS A 238 30.39 -11.72 -26.46
CA LYS A 238 31.56 -11.28 -27.21
C LYS A 238 31.20 -11.42 -28.68
N ASN A 239 31.05 -10.29 -29.37
CA ASN A 239 31.09 -10.29 -30.83
C ASN A 239 32.49 -10.74 -31.26
N LYS A 240 32.52 -11.74 -32.14
CA LYS A 240 33.68 -12.13 -32.93
C LYS A 240 33.28 -11.99 -34.38
#